data_AF-D3ANN5-F1
#
_entry.id   AF-D3ANN5-F1
#
_cell.length_a   1.000
_cell.length_b   1.000
_cell.length_c   1.000
_cell.angle_alpha   90.00
_cell.angle_beta   90.00
_cell.angle_gamma   90.00
#
_symmetry.space_group_name_H-M   'P 1'
#
loop_
_entity.id
_entity.type
_entity.pdbx_description
1 polymer ?
#
loop_
_entity_poly.entity_id
_entity_poly.type
_entity_poly.pdbx_seq_one_letter_code
_entity_poly.pdbx_strand_id
1 'polypeptide(L)'
;MKQDRERYEDLEMRRRSRIRRQRRLKRQRRKAGILFGIFSAFLALLTGAVLGALSLYVESRTARREIDLSALVAPDWVTQDFFEVNPYSRPGIKMKQVNEIIIHYVANPGTSAKQNWNYFNNLKDQKGDNATSASSHFVIGLDGEILQGIPLDEIAYSTSKEKNLDSVSIENCHPDETGKFTDATYNSLVRLTAWLCL
;
A
#
# COMPACT_ATOMS: atom_id res chain seq x y z
N MET A 1 -21.47 91.13 -9.25
CA MET A 1 -20.70 91.15 -7.99
C MET A 1 -21.27 90.26 -6.87
N LYS A 2 -22.49 90.50 -6.33
CA LYS A 2 -23.07 89.63 -5.28
C LYS A 2 -23.46 88.23 -5.78
N GLN A 3 -24.15 88.16 -6.92
CA GLN A 3 -24.58 86.90 -7.55
C GLN A 3 -23.40 85.99 -7.95
N ASP A 4 -22.30 86.59 -8.43
CA ASP A 4 -21.09 85.83 -8.81
C ASP A 4 -20.40 85.21 -7.59
N ARG A 5 -20.46 85.90 -6.43
CA ARG A 5 -19.90 85.42 -5.16
C ARG A 5 -20.70 84.25 -4.59
N GLU A 6 -22.02 84.35 -4.57
CA GLU A 6 -22.90 83.26 -4.12
C GLU A 6 -22.74 82.01 -4.98
N ARG A 7 -22.63 82.19 -6.31
CA ARG A 7 -22.36 81.10 -7.25
C ARG A 7 -20.99 80.46 -7.00
N TYR A 8 -19.96 81.25 -6.69
CA TYR A 8 -18.64 80.73 -6.34
C TYR A 8 -18.67 79.91 -5.04
N GLU A 9 -19.36 80.41 -4.01
CA GLU A 9 -19.50 79.73 -2.72
C GLU A 9 -20.29 78.41 -2.82
N ASP A 10 -21.37 78.35 -3.63
CA ASP A 10 -22.09 77.10 -3.93
C ASP A 10 -21.19 76.09 -4.67
N LEU A 11 -20.44 76.53 -5.68
CA LEU A 11 -19.50 75.67 -6.41
C LEU A 11 -18.40 75.14 -5.48
N GLU A 12 -17.89 75.96 -4.56
CA GLU A 12 -16.87 75.55 -3.60
C GLU A 12 -17.44 74.56 -2.56
N MET A 13 -18.67 74.78 -2.09
CA MET A 13 -19.39 73.87 -1.19
C MET A 13 -19.62 72.50 -1.86
N ARG A 14 -20.07 72.48 -3.11
CA ARG A 14 -20.22 71.25 -3.91
C ARG A 14 -18.88 70.55 -4.12
N ARG A 15 -17.80 71.28 -4.39
CA ARG A 15 -16.44 70.74 -4.51
C ARG A 15 -15.98 70.10 -3.20
N ARG A 16 -16.15 70.77 -2.06
CA ARG A 16 -15.81 70.26 -0.72
C ARG A 16 -16.64 69.02 -0.36
N SER A 17 -17.94 69.01 -0.68
CA SER A 17 -18.84 67.86 -0.49
C SER A 17 -18.42 66.65 -1.34
N ARG A 18 -18.08 66.85 -2.62
CA ARG A 18 -17.56 65.80 -3.52
C ARG A 18 -16.25 65.21 -2.98
N ILE A 19 -15.32 66.04 -2.51
CA ILE A 19 -14.05 65.60 -1.91
C ILE A 19 -14.30 64.78 -0.63
N ARG A 20 -15.20 65.23 0.25
CA ARG A 20 -15.59 64.50 1.48
C ARG A 20 -16.20 63.13 1.14
N ARG A 21 -17.11 63.07 0.16
CA ARG A 21 -17.72 61.82 -0.33
C ARG A 21 -16.68 60.88 -0.93
N GLN A 22 -15.77 61.37 -1.78
CA GLN A 22 -14.68 60.57 -2.34
C GLN A 22 -13.73 60.02 -1.26
N ARG A 23 -13.37 60.84 -0.25
CA ARG A 23 -12.55 60.40 0.89
C ARG A 23 -13.27 59.33 1.73
N ARG A 24 -14.58 59.48 1.97
CA ARG A 24 -15.39 58.47 2.69
C ARG A 24 -15.46 57.15 1.92
N LEU A 25 -15.73 57.19 0.61
CA LEU A 25 -15.76 56.00 -0.24
C LEU A 25 -14.39 55.32 -0.34
N LYS A 26 -13.29 56.08 -0.46
CA LYS A 26 -11.93 55.52 -0.43
C LYS A 26 -11.63 54.83 0.91
N ARG A 27 -12.03 55.43 2.05
CA ARG A 27 -11.89 54.81 3.38
C ARG A 27 -12.74 53.54 3.52
N GLN A 28 -13.98 53.55 3.03
CA GLN A 28 -14.87 52.39 3.04
C GLN A 28 -14.32 51.25 2.17
N ARG A 29 -13.84 51.53 0.96
CA ARG A 29 -13.19 50.53 0.08
C ARG A 29 -11.92 49.95 0.72
N ARG A 30 -11.10 50.77 1.38
CA ARG A 30 -9.92 50.29 2.12
C ARG A 30 -10.32 49.38 3.29
N LYS A 31 -11.34 49.75 4.08
CA LYS A 31 -11.88 48.91 5.16
C LYS A 31 -12.45 47.59 4.64
N ALA A 32 -13.22 47.63 3.55
CA ALA A 32 -13.76 46.44 2.90
C ALA A 32 -12.66 45.52 2.37
N GLY A 33 -11.59 46.07 1.77
CA GLY A 33 -10.43 45.30 1.33
C GLY A 33 -9.68 44.63 2.49
N ILE A 34 -9.52 45.32 3.62
CA ILE A 34 -8.91 44.74 4.84
C ILE A 34 -9.79 43.60 5.39
N LEU A 35 -11.10 43.83 5.52
CA LEU A 35 -12.04 42.81 6.00
C LEU A 35 -12.09 41.59 5.08
N PHE A 36 -12.08 41.81 3.77
CA PHE A 36 -11.98 40.74 2.78
C PHE A 36 -10.68 39.94 2.94
N GLY A 37 -9.54 40.63 3.09
CA GLY A 37 -8.26 39.97 3.32
C GLY A 37 -8.24 39.12 4.60
N ILE A 38 -8.80 39.63 5.70
CA ILE A 38 -8.93 38.87 6.97
C ILE A 38 -9.83 37.65 6.77
N PHE A 39 -10.99 37.83 6.11
CA PHE A 39 -11.91 36.73 5.83
C PHE A 39 -11.27 35.65 4.95
N SER A 40 -10.54 36.04 3.89
CA SER A 40 -9.81 35.10 3.04
C SER A 40 -8.71 34.37 3.80
N ALA A 41 -7.97 35.04 4.68
CA ALA A 41 -6.95 34.40 5.51
C ALA A 41 -7.58 33.39 6.50
N PHE A 42 -8.71 33.75 7.12
CA PHE A 42 -9.44 32.86 8.00
C PHE A 42 -9.99 31.63 7.26
N LEU A 43 -10.55 31.83 6.06
CA LEU A 43 -11.04 30.74 5.21
C LEU A 43 -9.90 29.80 4.79
N ALA A 44 -8.73 30.34 4.44
CA ALA A 44 -7.55 29.54 4.13
C ALA A 44 -7.09 28.69 5.33
N LEU A 45 -7.06 29.27 6.54
CA LEU A 45 -6.72 28.54 7.76
C LEU A 45 -7.72 27.43 8.07
N LEU A 46 -9.03 27.71 7.99
CA LEU A 46 -10.08 26.70 8.17
C LEU A 46 -9.94 25.57 7.14
N THR A 47 -9.69 25.91 5.88
CA THR A 47 -9.53 24.93 4.81
C THR A 47 -8.32 24.04 5.07
N GLY A 48 -7.18 24.62 5.46
CA GLY A 48 -5.99 23.87 5.85
C GLY A 48 -6.23 22.94 7.05
N ALA A 49 -6.95 23.42 8.07
CA ALA A 49 -7.30 22.59 9.23
C ALA A 49 -8.23 21.43 8.87
N VAL A 50 -9.25 21.66 8.02
CA VAL A 50 -10.16 20.62 7.55
C VAL A 50 -9.42 19.59 6.69
N LEU A 51 -8.58 20.03 5.75
CA LEU A 51 -7.78 19.13 4.91
C LEU A 51 -6.77 18.33 5.73
N GLY A 52 -6.12 18.95 6.73
CA GLY A 52 -5.22 18.27 7.65
C GLY A 52 -5.93 17.21 8.49
N ALA A 53 -7.08 17.57 9.08
CA ALA A 53 -7.91 16.63 9.84
C ALA A 53 -8.43 15.48 8.96
N LEU A 54 -8.84 15.76 7.72
CA LEU A 54 -9.25 14.74 6.76
C LEU A 54 -8.08 13.82 6.39
N SER A 55 -6.88 14.36 6.16
CA SER A 55 -5.68 13.57 5.87
C SER A 55 -5.35 12.61 7.02
N LEU A 56 -5.33 13.12 8.26
CA LEU A 56 -5.09 12.29 9.46
C LEU A 56 -6.19 11.24 9.65
N TYR A 57 -7.45 11.61 9.39
CA TYR A 57 -8.57 10.68 9.46
C TYR A 57 -8.42 9.55 8.42
N VAL A 58 -8.10 9.88 7.17
CA VAL A 58 -7.85 8.88 6.12
C VAL A 58 -6.66 8.00 6.49
N GLU A 59 -5.52 8.60 6.85
CA GLU A 59 -4.30 7.87 7.23
C GLU A 59 -4.57 6.92 8.41
N SER A 60 -5.29 7.35 9.44
CA SER A 60 -5.66 6.49 10.58
C SER A 60 -6.54 5.30 10.20
N ARG A 61 -7.32 5.41 9.10
CA ARG A 61 -8.22 4.35 8.60
C ARG A 61 -7.54 3.47 7.55
N THR A 62 -6.49 3.96 6.90
CA THR A 62 -5.72 3.22 5.90
C THR A 62 -4.39 2.68 6.43
N ALA A 63 -3.94 3.14 7.60
CA ALA A 63 -2.74 2.64 8.26
C ALA A 63 -2.93 1.16 8.54
N ARG A 64 -2.21 0.34 7.78
CA ARG A 64 -2.15 -1.10 8.02
C ARG A 64 -1.39 -1.32 9.32
N ARG A 65 -1.84 -2.29 10.11
CA ARG A 65 -1.11 -2.72 11.30
C ARG A 65 0.26 -3.23 10.85
N GLU A 66 1.33 -2.64 11.37
CA GLU A 66 2.67 -3.21 11.20
C GLU A 66 2.73 -4.52 11.98
N ILE A 67 2.96 -5.62 11.26
CA ILE A 67 3.16 -6.95 11.81
C ILE A 67 4.64 -7.27 11.67
N ASP A 68 5.28 -7.67 12.77
CA ASP A 68 6.62 -8.23 12.71
C ASP A 68 6.54 -9.64 12.09
N LEU A 69 6.83 -9.72 10.80
CA LEU A 69 6.80 -10.97 10.03
C LEU A 69 7.77 -12.02 10.59
N SER A 70 8.88 -11.59 11.20
CA SER A 70 9.89 -12.50 11.74
C SER A 70 9.45 -13.16 13.05
N ALA A 71 8.48 -12.56 13.74
CA ALA A 71 7.91 -13.08 14.98
C ALA A 71 6.70 -14.01 14.75
N LEU A 72 6.26 -14.21 13.50
CA LEU A 72 5.14 -15.09 13.19
C LEU A 72 5.52 -16.55 13.42
N VAL A 73 4.81 -17.19 14.37
CA VAL A 73 4.94 -18.61 14.64
C VAL A 73 3.97 -19.36 13.73
N ALA A 74 4.48 -20.28 12.92
CA ALA A 74 3.63 -21.12 12.10
C ALA A 74 2.77 -22.05 12.97
N PRO A 75 1.54 -22.38 12.54
CA PRO A 75 0.70 -23.32 13.26
C PRO A 75 1.33 -24.73 13.27
N ASP A 76 0.93 -25.54 14.25
CA ASP A 76 1.39 -26.93 14.44
C ASP A 76 1.12 -27.87 13.25
N TRP A 77 0.13 -27.55 12.42
CA TRP A 77 -0.20 -28.27 11.19
C TRP A 77 0.65 -27.86 9.98
N VAL A 78 1.60 -26.94 10.14
CA VAL A 78 2.61 -26.60 9.13
C VAL A 78 3.95 -27.18 9.55
N THR A 79 4.57 -27.99 8.68
CA THR A 79 5.94 -28.45 8.91
C THR A 79 6.92 -27.41 8.38
N GLN A 80 7.65 -26.75 9.27
CA GLN A 80 8.71 -25.80 8.90
C GLN A 80 10.04 -26.54 8.72
N ASP A 81 10.57 -26.48 7.49
CA ASP A 81 11.87 -27.03 7.12
C ASP A 81 12.47 -26.04 6.11
N PHE A 82 13.18 -25.03 6.61
CA PHE A 82 13.64 -23.92 5.78
C PHE A 82 14.85 -24.31 4.94
N PHE A 83 14.86 -23.88 3.68
CA PHE A 83 16.01 -24.04 2.79
C PHE A 83 17.25 -23.34 3.35
N GLU A 84 18.44 -23.82 3.00
CA GLU A 84 19.68 -23.07 3.26
C GLU A 84 19.71 -21.79 2.40
N VAL A 85 20.27 -20.70 2.94
CA VAL A 85 20.39 -19.44 2.20
C VAL A 85 21.33 -19.63 1.00
N ASN A 86 20.84 -19.34 -0.20
CA ASN A 86 21.54 -19.53 -1.47
C ASN A 86 20.95 -18.64 -2.57
N PRO A 87 21.69 -18.34 -3.66
CA PRO A 87 21.23 -17.39 -4.68
C PRO A 87 20.09 -17.89 -5.57
N TYR A 88 19.74 -19.17 -5.55
CA TYR A 88 18.83 -19.80 -6.52
C TYR A 88 17.44 -20.13 -5.97
N SER A 89 17.31 -20.47 -4.70
CA SER A 89 16.02 -20.81 -4.10
C SER A 89 15.70 -20.09 -2.78
N ARG A 90 16.69 -19.54 -2.07
CA ARG A 90 16.45 -18.75 -0.86
C ARG A 90 17.50 -17.65 -0.69
N PRO A 91 17.31 -16.47 -1.31
CA PRO A 91 18.34 -15.42 -1.29
C PRO A 91 18.51 -14.74 0.08
N GLY A 92 17.65 -15.00 1.06
CA GLY A 92 17.69 -14.36 2.38
C GLY A 92 17.29 -12.88 2.36
N ILE A 93 16.70 -12.40 1.26
CA ILE A 93 16.27 -11.01 1.12
C ILE A 93 14.97 -10.81 1.90
N LYS A 94 14.97 -9.87 2.84
CA LYS A 94 13.82 -9.60 3.71
C LYS A 94 12.71 -8.83 3.00
N MET A 95 11.47 -9.23 3.26
CA MET A 95 10.27 -8.50 2.88
C MET A 95 9.88 -7.50 3.96
N LYS A 96 9.45 -6.31 3.55
CA LYS A 96 8.96 -5.28 4.49
C LYS A 96 7.50 -5.48 4.89
N GLN A 97 6.72 -6.02 3.96
CA GLN A 97 5.29 -6.26 4.12
C GLN A 97 4.84 -7.34 3.14
N VAL A 98 3.73 -8.01 3.46
CA VAL A 98 3.03 -8.91 2.54
C VAL A 98 1.78 -8.21 2.05
N ASN A 99 1.64 -8.08 0.73
CA ASN A 99 0.47 -7.46 0.08
C ASN A 99 -0.42 -8.49 -0.60
N GLU A 100 0.14 -9.61 -1.04
CA GLU A 100 -0.56 -10.59 -1.86
C GLU A 100 -0.20 -12.03 -1.47
N ILE A 101 -1.17 -12.94 -1.64
CA ILE A 101 -0.95 -14.38 -1.59
C ILE A 101 -1.11 -14.88 -3.02
N ILE A 102 -0.10 -15.58 -3.54
CA ILE A 102 -0.10 -16.12 -4.90
C ILE A 102 -0.23 -17.64 -4.83
N ILE A 103 -1.29 -18.13 -5.45
CA ILE A 103 -1.63 -19.55 -5.47
C ILE A 103 -1.21 -20.12 -6.82
N HIS A 104 -0.34 -21.11 -6.76
CA HIS A 104 0.17 -21.86 -7.91
C HIS A 104 -0.28 -23.33 -7.80
N TYR A 105 -0.30 -24.01 -8.92
CA TYR A 105 -0.26 -25.47 -8.96
C TYR A 105 1.11 -25.88 -9.52
N VAL A 106 1.66 -26.97 -9.01
CA VAL A 106 2.98 -27.45 -9.44
C VAL A 106 2.91 -27.92 -10.88
N ALA A 107 3.86 -27.60 -11.75
CA ALA A 107 3.88 -28.15 -13.12
C ALA A 107 4.39 -29.61 -13.18
N ASN A 108 3.98 -30.44 -12.21
CA ASN A 108 4.50 -31.78 -11.98
C ASN A 108 3.45 -32.70 -11.33
N PRO A 109 2.42 -33.12 -12.08
CA PRO A 109 1.31 -33.91 -11.54
C PRO A 109 1.74 -35.23 -10.88
N GLY A 110 0.94 -35.66 -9.90
CA GLY A 110 1.13 -36.93 -9.20
C GLY A 110 2.30 -36.95 -8.22
N THR A 111 2.95 -35.80 -7.99
CA THR A 111 4.07 -35.69 -7.05
C THR A 111 3.63 -35.20 -5.67
N SER A 112 4.38 -35.62 -4.66
CA SER A 112 4.17 -35.24 -3.26
C SER A 112 4.71 -33.84 -2.95
N ALA A 113 4.27 -33.26 -1.82
CA ALA A 113 4.83 -31.99 -1.35
C ALA A 113 6.35 -32.08 -1.15
N LYS A 114 6.85 -33.18 -0.57
CA LYS A 114 8.29 -33.33 -0.28
C LYS A 114 9.12 -33.45 -1.56
N GLN A 115 8.61 -34.04 -2.63
CA GLN A 115 9.31 -34.07 -3.93
C GLN A 115 9.49 -32.67 -4.51
N ASN A 116 8.43 -31.84 -4.51
CA ASN A 116 8.52 -30.46 -4.98
C ASN A 116 9.36 -29.57 -4.05
N TRP A 117 9.24 -29.76 -2.73
CA TRP A 117 10.12 -29.11 -1.75
C TRP A 117 11.59 -29.46 -2.00
N ASN A 118 11.90 -30.74 -2.24
CA ASN A 118 13.26 -31.21 -2.51
C ASN A 118 13.78 -30.62 -3.83
N TYR A 119 12.94 -30.53 -4.87
CA TYR A 119 13.31 -29.88 -6.12
C TYR A 119 13.80 -28.45 -5.88
N PHE A 120 13.02 -27.61 -5.18
CA PHE A 120 13.42 -26.25 -4.85
C PHE A 120 14.69 -26.19 -3.98
N ASN A 121 14.78 -27.03 -2.95
CA ASN A 121 15.95 -27.04 -2.06
C ASN A 121 17.23 -27.49 -2.79
N ASN A 122 17.12 -28.34 -3.81
CA ASN A 122 18.26 -28.83 -4.60
C ASN A 122 18.77 -27.81 -5.63
N LEU A 123 18.01 -26.72 -5.90
CA LEU A 123 18.47 -25.66 -6.79
C LEU A 123 19.74 -24.96 -6.28
N LYS A 124 20.06 -25.05 -4.99
CA LYS A 124 21.32 -24.53 -4.42
C LYS A 124 22.58 -25.20 -5.01
N ASP A 125 22.44 -26.43 -5.49
CA ASP A 125 23.55 -27.28 -5.94
C ASP A 125 23.76 -27.24 -7.48
N GLN A 126 23.05 -26.35 -8.17
CA GLN A 126 23.12 -26.23 -9.63
C GLN A 126 24.52 -25.86 -10.14
N LYS A 127 24.86 -26.36 -11.33
CA LYS A 127 26.14 -26.14 -12.01
C LYS A 127 25.90 -25.73 -13.46
N GLY A 128 26.72 -24.80 -13.97
CA GLY A 128 26.67 -24.33 -15.36
C GLY A 128 26.09 -22.92 -15.52
N ASP A 129 26.16 -22.40 -16.75
CA ASP A 129 25.85 -20.99 -17.05
C ASP A 129 24.35 -20.68 -17.10
N ASN A 130 23.48 -21.70 -17.17
CA ASN A 130 22.02 -21.59 -17.22
C ASN A 130 21.38 -22.01 -15.89
N ALA A 131 21.62 -21.24 -14.83
CA ALA A 131 21.06 -21.52 -13.52
C ALA A 131 19.58 -21.13 -13.44
N THR A 132 18.75 -22.01 -12.87
CA THR A 132 17.33 -21.73 -12.60
C THR A 132 17.18 -21.09 -11.23
N SER A 133 16.37 -20.04 -11.12
CA SER A 133 15.98 -19.47 -9.83
C SER A 133 14.49 -19.67 -9.63
N ALA A 134 14.12 -20.52 -8.67
CA ALA A 134 12.73 -20.86 -8.40
C ALA A 134 12.55 -21.31 -6.94
N SER A 135 11.42 -20.97 -6.34
CA SER A 135 11.05 -21.40 -4.99
C SER A 135 9.61 -21.00 -4.66
N SER A 136 9.04 -21.57 -3.60
CA SER A 136 7.77 -21.13 -3.02
C SER A 136 7.89 -21.11 -1.49
N HIS A 137 7.12 -20.25 -0.81
CA HIS A 137 7.09 -20.24 0.66
C HIS A 137 6.51 -21.53 1.19
N PHE A 138 5.40 -21.97 0.60
CA PHE A 138 4.69 -23.19 0.99
C PHE A 138 4.51 -24.15 -0.19
N VAL A 139 4.48 -25.44 0.13
CA VAL A 139 4.05 -26.51 -0.75
C VAL A 139 2.97 -27.32 -0.03
N ILE A 140 1.81 -27.49 -0.65
CA ILE A 140 0.69 -28.30 -0.16
C ILE A 140 0.63 -29.59 -0.97
N GLY A 141 0.61 -30.74 -0.30
CA GLY A 141 0.59 -32.05 -0.93
C GLY A 141 -0.79 -32.59 -1.22
N LEU A 142 -0.83 -33.76 -1.85
CA LEU A 142 -2.06 -34.46 -2.25
C LEU A 142 -2.89 -34.92 -1.03
N ASP A 143 -2.23 -35.17 0.10
CA ASP A 143 -2.85 -35.57 1.36
C ASP A 143 -3.13 -34.38 2.29
N GLY A 144 -2.86 -33.16 1.82
CA GLY A 144 -3.08 -31.91 2.57
C GLY A 144 -1.95 -31.55 3.53
N GLU A 145 -0.82 -32.27 3.51
CA GLU A 145 0.36 -31.86 4.26
C GLU A 145 0.91 -30.53 3.74
N ILE A 146 1.37 -29.66 4.64
CA ILE A 146 1.89 -28.34 4.30
C ILE A 146 3.34 -28.24 4.76
N LEU A 147 4.23 -28.02 3.79
CA LEU A 147 5.66 -27.81 4.03
C LEU A 147 6.00 -26.34 3.79
N GLN A 148 6.66 -25.70 4.75
CA GLN A 148 7.17 -24.33 4.59
C GLN A 148 8.68 -24.36 4.38
N GLY A 149 9.13 -23.91 3.19
CA GLY A 149 10.54 -23.87 2.79
C GLY A 149 11.21 -22.50 2.96
N ILE A 150 10.43 -21.42 3.01
CA ILE A 150 10.95 -20.05 3.15
C ILE A 150 10.19 -19.32 4.28
N PRO A 151 10.87 -18.61 5.18
CA PRO A 151 10.22 -17.75 6.17
C PRO A 151 9.32 -16.69 5.54
N LEU A 152 8.26 -16.29 6.25
CA LEU A 152 7.31 -15.26 5.78
C LEU A 152 7.92 -13.86 5.69
N ASP A 153 9.07 -13.63 6.32
CA ASP A 153 9.79 -12.37 6.26
C ASP A 153 10.84 -12.34 5.14
N GLU A 154 10.89 -13.35 4.26
CA GLU A 154 11.82 -13.46 3.13
C GLU A 154 11.11 -13.67 1.79
N ILE A 155 11.71 -13.20 0.70
CA ILE A 155 11.15 -13.37 -0.65
C ILE A 155 11.27 -14.83 -1.14
N ALA A 156 10.35 -15.23 -2.01
CA ALA A 156 10.46 -16.44 -2.84
C ALA A 156 10.58 -16.05 -4.32
N TYR A 157 11.26 -16.86 -5.13
CA TYR A 157 11.29 -16.75 -6.59
C TYR A 157 10.18 -17.60 -7.23
N SER A 158 8.94 -17.14 -7.19
CA SER A 158 7.76 -17.89 -7.66
C SER A 158 7.01 -17.18 -8.81
N THR A 159 7.22 -15.87 -8.95
CA THR A 159 6.50 -15.02 -9.90
C THR A 159 7.42 -13.94 -10.46
N SER A 160 6.86 -12.83 -10.97
CA SER A 160 7.62 -11.68 -11.46
C SER A 160 8.50 -11.07 -10.37
N LYS A 161 9.62 -10.46 -10.76
CA LYS A 161 10.60 -9.86 -9.84
C LYS A 161 9.97 -8.84 -8.91
N GLU A 162 9.00 -8.08 -9.42
CA GLU A 162 8.30 -7.03 -8.70
C GLU A 162 7.41 -7.62 -7.61
N LYS A 163 6.69 -8.71 -7.93
CA LYS A 163 5.75 -9.37 -7.02
C LYS A 163 6.43 -10.26 -6.00
N ASN A 164 7.61 -10.81 -6.30
CA ASN A 164 8.40 -11.57 -5.33
C ASN A 164 8.77 -10.74 -4.08
N LEU A 165 8.80 -9.40 -4.18
CA LEU A 165 9.22 -8.50 -3.09
C LEU A 165 8.20 -8.35 -1.96
N ASP A 166 6.94 -8.70 -2.21
CA ASP A 166 5.83 -8.43 -1.28
C ASP A 166 4.70 -9.46 -1.33
N SER A 167 4.99 -10.67 -1.80
CA SER A 167 4.00 -11.75 -1.86
C SER A 167 4.44 -13.02 -1.16
N VAL A 168 3.44 -13.78 -0.70
CA VAL A 168 3.60 -15.14 -0.18
C VAL A 168 3.08 -16.12 -1.22
N SER A 169 3.91 -17.04 -1.67
CA SER A 169 3.54 -18.05 -2.65
C SER A 169 3.24 -19.41 -2.04
N ILE A 170 2.24 -20.07 -2.62
CA ILE A 170 1.78 -21.41 -2.23
C ILE A 170 1.72 -22.27 -3.49
N GLU A 171 2.49 -23.36 -3.51
CA GLU A 171 2.46 -24.36 -4.56
C GLU A 171 1.57 -25.53 -4.15
N ASN A 172 0.64 -25.92 -5.02
CA ASN A 172 -0.34 -26.96 -4.71
C ASN A 172 -0.12 -28.17 -5.62
N CYS A 173 0.06 -29.34 -5.01
CA CYS A 173 0.14 -30.60 -5.73
C CYS A 173 -1.24 -30.96 -6.30
N HIS A 174 -1.25 -31.62 -7.46
CA HIS A 174 -2.47 -32.14 -8.07
C HIS A 174 -2.21 -33.55 -8.64
N PRO A 175 -3.23 -34.43 -8.69
CA PRO A 175 -3.04 -35.84 -9.02
C PRO A 175 -2.62 -36.08 -10.47
N ASP A 176 -3.14 -35.27 -11.40
CA ASP A 176 -3.00 -35.48 -12.84
C ASP A 176 -3.03 -34.16 -13.64
N GLU A 177 -2.85 -34.25 -14.94
CA GLU A 177 -2.77 -33.10 -15.87
C GLU A 177 -4.05 -32.23 -15.93
N THR A 178 -5.15 -32.64 -15.28
CA THR A 178 -6.35 -31.77 -15.19
C THR A 178 -6.11 -30.55 -14.31
N GLY A 179 -5.09 -30.60 -13.43
CA GLY A 179 -4.82 -29.56 -12.45
C GLY A 179 -5.81 -29.51 -11.29
N LYS A 180 -6.79 -30.43 -11.23
CA LYS A 180 -7.78 -30.46 -10.16
C LYS A 180 -7.13 -30.90 -8.85
N PHE A 181 -7.25 -30.08 -7.81
CA PHE A 181 -6.79 -30.43 -6.47
C PHE A 181 -7.61 -31.58 -5.86
N THR A 182 -6.99 -32.35 -4.98
CA THR A 182 -7.73 -33.22 -4.07
C THR A 182 -8.50 -32.37 -3.06
N ASP A 183 -9.53 -32.93 -2.43
CA ASP A 183 -10.24 -32.25 -1.35
C ASP A 183 -9.30 -31.91 -0.19
N ALA A 184 -8.32 -32.78 0.10
CA ALA A 184 -7.33 -32.55 1.15
C ALA A 184 -6.40 -31.38 0.83
N THR A 185 -5.87 -31.29 -0.41
CA THR A 185 -5.09 -30.14 -0.88
C THR A 185 -5.91 -28.85 -0.80
N TYR A 186 -7.15 -28.87 -1.32
CA TYR A 186 -8.01 -27.69 -1.34
C TYR A 186 -8.37 -27.20 0.07
N ASN A 187 -8.76 -28.10 0.97
CA ASN A 187 -9.06 -27.75 2.36
C ASN A 187 -7.85 -27.15 3.09
N SER A 188 -6.66 -27.69 2.82
CA SER A 188 -5.41 -27.20 3.39
C SER A 188 -5.03 -25.83 2.83
N LEU A 189 -5.26 -25.59 1.54
CA LEU A 189 -5.10 -24.27 0.91
C LEU A 189 -6.04 -23.24 1.53
N VAL A 190 -7.32 -23.57 1.73
CA VAL A 190 -8.29 -22.69 2.40
C VAL A 190 -7.85 -22.39 3.83
N ARG A 191 -7.42 -23.41 4.59
CA ARG A 191 -6.93 -23.23 5.96
C ARG A 191 -5.70 -22.35 6.03
N LEU A 192 -4.74 -22.55 5.13
CA LEU A 192 -3.49 -21.78 5.07
C LEU A 192 -3.73 -20.32 4.70
N THR A 193 -4.53 -20.08 3.65
CA THR A 193 -4.88 -18.73 3.22
C THR A 193 -5.69 -17.97 4.26
N ALA A 194 -6.57 -18.65 5.00
CA ALA A 194 -7.25 -18.06 6.15
C ALA A 194 -6.27 -17.63 7.24
N TRP A 195 -5.31 -18.49 7.61
CA TRP A 195 -4.29 -18.15 8.62
C TRP A 195 -3.38 -16.99 8.20
N LEU A 196 -2.97 -16.93 6.93
CA LEU A 196 -2.15 -15.85 6.38
C LEU A 196 -2.86 -14.48 6.36
N CYS A 197 -4.19 -14.47 6.47
CA CYS A 197 -5.01 -13.26 6.46
C CYS A 197 -5.51 -12.80 7.84
N LEU A 198 -5.11 -13.49 8.93
CA LEU A 198 -5.46 -13.11 10.31
C LEU A 198 -4.64 -11.91 10.82
#